data_AF-A0A7Z8QNJ9-F1
#
_entry.id   AF-A0A7Z8QNJ9-F1
#
_cell.length_a   1.000
_cell.length_b   1.000
_cell.length_c   1.000
_cell.angle_alpha   90.00
_cell.angle_beta   90.00
_cell.angle_gamma   90.00
#
_symmetry.space_group_name_H-M   'P 1'
#
loop_
_entity.id
_entity.type
_entity.pdbx_description
1 polymer ?
#
loop_
_entity_poly.entity_id
_entity_poly.type
_entity_poly.pdbx_seq_one_letter_code
_entity_poly.pdbx_strand_id
1 'polypeptide(L)'
;MILESLKVINFRVFKGTHELSLAPKPRDGQQPPIILFGGLNGAGKTTTLTAIRLALYGRQSLGLGTTIKSYHQFLADSLHSSKSTRIKANNAAVELVFSYANLGVISNYHVKRSWTITENKVTESLKISQDGRSINNLNYEQAQGFLNELIPIGVSDLFFFDGEKIAQLAEDTEGNALGESFKKLIGLDVIEKLISDINIFIRKQNKQQLSDTIKSKINILEQTLKTKEQAIDAEQVNYESIKICVIHASKQIDQLTNNLNAQGGAWAESREEEIKKFSSYNATKDILQAQLRESISGNFPFSIAPDFVNHCLKQLVMEEQSKQNKNIAKTLSKHIYSLEKRLLTVVEKPVFDSIKKEMDSEFSELLTPQGSDNIIHDVSQSLHKKIASTTLDAINHQQPKANELAEEINTLMKNIDSAGINIARAPEQDLLSQRLKELNDAQEV
;
A
#
# COMPACT_ATOMS: atom_id res chain seq x y z
N MET A 1 28.31 -30.79 25.25
CA MET A 1 28.12 -31.04 23.81
C MET A 1 28.96 -30.06 23.02
N ILE A 2 29.56 -30.50 21.92
CA ILE A 2 30.34 -29.65 21.00
C ILE A 2 29.86 -29.90 19.59
N LEU A 3 29.47 -28.86 18.86
CA LEU A 3 29.09 -28.96 17.44
C LEU A 3 30.34 -29.04 16.56
N GLU A 4 30.39 -29.98 15.63
CA GLU A 4 31.57 -30.22 14.80
C GLU A 4 31.37 -29.79 13.36
N SER A 5 30.22 -30.14 12.76
CA SER A 5 29.88 -29.71 11.41
C SER A 5 28.37 -29.62 11.20
N LEU A 6 27.96 -28.72 10.31
CA LEU A 6 26.59 -28.57 9.84
C LEU A 6 26.60 -28.62 8.31
N LYS A 7 25.82 -29.52 7.73
CA LYS A 7 25.64 -29.64 6.30
C LYS A 7 24.19 -29.37 5.93
N VAL A 8 23.95 -28.46 5.00
CA VAL A 8 22.62 -28.08 4.54
C VAL A 8 22.51 -28.34 3.04
N ILE A 9 21.39 -28.91 2.63
CA ILE A 9 21.10 -29.28 1.24
C ILE A 9 19.79 -28.63 0.84
N ASN A 10 19.84 -27.72 -0.14
CA ASN A 10 18.67 -27.00 -0.68
C ASN A 10 17.79 -26.34 0.39
N PHE A 11 18.40 -25.78 1.43
CA PHE A 11 17.71 -25.23 2.60
C PHE A 11 17.71 -23.70 2.60
N ARG A 12 16.53 -23.09 2.51
CA ARG A 12 16.30 -21.64 2.48
C ARG A 12 17.21 -20.91 1.48
N VAL A 13 18.19 -20.15 1.94
CA VAL A 13 19.10 -19.37 1.08
C VAL A 13 20.19 -20.22 0.42
N PHE A 14 20.43 -21.43 0.93
CA PHE A 14 21.49 -22.32 0.47
C PHE A 14 20.99 -23.22 -0.67
N LYS A 15 21.60 -23.09 -1.86
CA LYS A 15 21.28 -23.88 -3.06
C LYS A 15 22.31 -24.99 -3.24
N GLY A 16 21.87 -26.23 -3.32
CA GLY A 16 22.77 -27.38 -3.38
C GLY A 16 23.31 -27.71 -1.99
N THR A 17 24.48 -28.34 -1.96
CA THR A 17 25.10 -28.82 -0.71
C THR A 17 26.11 -27.81 -0.18
N HIS A 18 25.91 -27.33 1.03
CA HIS A 18 26.84 -26.48 1.75
C HIS A 18 27.22 -27.12 3.08
N GLU A 19 28.51 -27.11 3.39
CA GLU A 19 29.05 -27.68 4.64
C GLU A 19 29.81 -26.59 5.41
N LEU A 20 29.46 -26.46 6.68
CA LEU A 20 29.97 -25.47 7.62
C LEU A 20 30.70 -26.20 8.74
N SER A 21 32.00 -25.94 8.85
CA SER A 21 32.82 -26.45 9.95
C SER A 21 32.53 -25.65 11.21
N LEU A 22 32.01 -26.33 12.24
CA LEU A 22 31.71 -25.76 13.56
C LEU A 22 32.76 -26.14 14.61
N ALA A 23 33.73 -26.98 14.24
CA ALA A 23 34.90 -27.25 15.07
C ALA A 23 36.00 -26.19 14.84
N PRO A 24 36.66 -25.70 15.91
CA PRO A 24 37.77 -24.76 15.78
C PRO A 24 38.98 -25.43 15.15
N LYS A 25 39.59 -24.77 14.16
CA LYS A 25 40.85 -25.22 13.58
C LYS A 25 42.01 -24.77 14.46
N PRO A 26 42.94 -25.66 14.86
CA PRO A 26 44.10 -25.28 15.64
C PRO A 26 44.94 -24.26 14.87
N ARG A 27 45.35 -23.19 15.56
CA ARG A 27 46.23 -22.13 15.03
C ARG A 27 47.33 -21.92 16.06
N ASP A 28 48.58 -22.02 15.64
CA ASP A 28 49.77 -21.85 16.50
C ASP A 28 49.74 -22.69 17.78
N GLY A 29 49.28 -23.95 17.67
CA GLY A 29 49.20 -24.88 18.82
C GLY A 29 48.07 -24.59 19.82
N GLN A 30 47.25 -23.57 19.58
CA GLN A 30 46.08 -23.24 20.40
C GLN A 30 44.77 -23.55 19.67
N GLN A 31 43.76 -23.99 20.42
CA GLN A 31 42.39 -24.14 19.92
C GLN A 31 41.59 -22.88 20.28
N PRO A 32 41.28 -22.01 19.31
CA PRO A 32 40.50 -20.81 19.60
C PRO A 32 39.07 -21.21 20.04
N PRO A 33 38.54 -20.64 21.14
CA PRO A 33 37.25 -21.04 21.70
C PRO A 33 36.03 -20.47 20.95
N ILE A 34 36.24 -19.51 20.05
CA ILE A 34 35.18 -18.76 19.37
C ILE A 34 35.33 -18.91 17.85
N ILE A 35 34.22 -19.24 17.18
CA ILE A 35 34.12 -19.27 15.73
C ILE A 35 33.18 -18.16 15.29
N LEU A 36 33.68 -17.25 14.44
CA LEU A 36 32.90 -16.14 13.93
C LEU A 36 32.48 -16.40 12.48
N PHE A 37 31.17 -16.42 12.25
CA PHE A 37 30.58 -16.42 10.91
C PHE A 37 30.16 -15.00 10.52
N GLY A 38 31.00 -14.33 9.71
CA GLY A 38 30.70 -13.01 9.16
C GLY A 38 29.85 -13.10 7.88
N GLY A 39 28.81 -12.27 7.76
CA GLY A 39 28.02 -12.18 6.55
C GLY A 39 27.07 -10.99 6.57
N LEU A 40 26.70 -10.48 5.39
CA LEU A 40 25.72 -9.40 5.24
C LEU A 40 24.32 -9.82 5.72
N ASN A 41 23.40 -8.87 5.89
CA ASN A 41 22.01 -9.19 6.20
C ASN A 41 21.39 -9.95 5.03
N GLY A 42 20.65 -11.02 5.34
CA GLY A 42 20.14 -11.95 4.33
C GLY A 42 21.15 -13.00 3.82
N ALA A 43 22.42 -12.97 4.25
CA ALA A 43 23.42 -13.95 3.82
C ALA A 43 23.25 -15.37 4.41
N GLY A 44 22.27 -15.57 5.32
CA GLY A 44 21.96 -16.90 5.87
C GLY A 44 22.39 -17.15 7.33
N LYS A 45 22.77 -16.12 8.09
CA LYS A 45 23.13 -16.24 9.52
C LYS A 45 22.02 -16.93 10.35
N THR A 46 20.83 -16.34 10.39
CA THR A 46 19.65 -16.92 11.05
C THR A 46 19.21 -18.25 10.42
N THR A 47 19.46 -18.46 9.12
CA THR A 47 19.18 -19.74 8.44
C THR A 47 20.05 -20.86 9.02
N THR A 48 21.32 -20.58 9.29
CA THR A 48 22.25 -21.54 9.89
C THR A 48 21.79 -21.95 11.30
N LEU A 49 21.43 -20.97 12.14
CA LEU A 49 20.88 -21.23 13.47
C LEU A 49 19.58 -22.04 13.41
N THR A 50 18.70 -21.69 12.47
CA THR A 50 17.45 -22.43 12.24
C THR A 50 17.71 -23.87 11.80
N ALA A 51 18.70 -24.11 10.95
CA ALA A 51 19.06 -25.45 10.49
C ALA A 51 19.50 -26.34 11.67
N ILE A 52 20.32 -25.83 12.57
CA ILE A 52 20.77 -26.57 13.77
C ILE A 52 19.56 -26.94 14.65
N ARG A 53 18.68 -25.97 14.94
CA ARG A 53 17.46 -26.22 15.74
C ARG A 53 16.53 -27.22 15.05
N LEU A 54 16.37 -27.13 13.74
CA LEU A 54 15.56 -28.07 12.97
C LEU A 54 16.14 -29.49 13.00
N ALA A 55 17.46 -29.64 12.84
CA ALA A 55 18.12 -30.94 12.90
C ALA A 55 17.85 -31.65 14.23
N LEU A 56 18.00 -30.94 15.36
CA LEU A 56 17.84 -31.47 16.71
C LEU A 56 16.36 -31.69 17.10
N TYR A 57 15.49 -30.71 16.88
CA TYR A 57 14.17 -30.68 17.51
C TYR A 57 12.99 -30.89 16.55
N GLY A 58 13.22 -30.75 15.24
CA GLY A 58 12.16 -30.95 14.25
C GLY A 58 10.95 -30.06 14.49
N ARG A 59 9.77 -30.68 14.55
CA ARG A 59 8.50 -30.00 14.86
C ARG A 59 8.56 -29.14 16.11
N GLN A 60 9.29 -29.57 17.15
CA GLN A 60 9.39 -28.85 18.42
C GLN A 60 10.22 -27.56 18.31
N SER A 61 11.00 -27.36 17.24
CA SER A 61 11.74 -26.10 17.04
C SER A 61 10.84 -24.90 16.78
N LEU A 62 9.56 -25.13 16.41
CA LEU A 62 8.56 -24.10 16.11
C LEU A 62 7.72 -23.70 17.32
N GLY A 63 7.82 -24.42 18.45
CA GLY A 63 7.05 -24.17 19.67
C GLY A 63 6.22 -25.38 20.12
N LEU A 64 5.86 -25.37 21.40
CA LEU A 64 4.97 -26.38 21.99
C LEU A 64 3.54 -26.15 21.45
N GLY A 65 2.96 -27.15 20.77
CA GLY A 65 1.59 -27.08 20.24
C GLY A 65 1.47 -26.83 18.72
N THR A 66 2.57 -26.70 17.98
CA THR A 66 2.53 -26.56 16.51
C THR A 66 1.84 -27.75 15.86
N THR A 67 0.80 -27.55 15.05
CA THR A 67 0.10 -28.62 14.31
C THR A 67 1.00 -29.27 13.24
N ILE A 68 0.76 -30.53 12.89
CA ILE A 68 1.49 -31.23 11.80
C ILE A 68 1.38 -30.45 10.48
N LYS A 69 0.22 -29.85 10.19
CA LYS A 69 -0.01 -29.04 8.99
C LYS A 69 0.90 -27.81 8.91
N SER A 70 1.06 -27.05 10.00
CA SER A 70 1.94 -25.87 10.02
C SER A 70 3.41 -26.26 9.97
N TYR A 71 3.78 -27.40 10.56
CA TYR A 71 5.13 -27.95 10.42
C TYR A 71 5.45 -28.38 8.99
N HIS A 72 4.53 -29.07 8.31
CA HIS A 72 4.70 -29.42 6.89
C HIS A 72 4.79 -28.18 6.00
N GLN A 73 4.01 -27.15 6.29
CA GLN A 73 4.10 -25.87 5.60
C GLN A 73 5.47 -25.21 5.83
N PHE A 74 5.98 -25.21 7.06
CA PHE A 74 7.33 -24.73 7.38
C PHE A 74 8.42 -25.49 6.62
N LEU A 75 8.33 -26.82 6.52
CA LEU A 75 9.27 -27.63 5.73
C LEU A 75 9.20 -27.29 4.24
N ALA A 76 8.00 -27.01 3.73
CA ALA A 76 7.79 -26.57 2.35
C ALA A 76 8.38 -25.18 2.07
N ASP A 77 8.18 -24.24 2.99
CA ASP A 77 8.73 -22.88 2.89
C ASP A 77 10.25 -22.86 3.11
N SER A 78 10.79 -23.87 3.78
CA SER A 78 12.22 -24.01 4.02
C SER A 78 13.00 -24.60 2.84
N LEU A 79 12.33 -25.02 1.76
CA LEU A 79 12.99 -25.41 0.52
C LEU A 79 13.57 -24.20 -0.20
N HIS A 80 14.76 -24.37 -0.77
CA HIS A 80 15.36 -23.34 -1.60
C HIS A 80 14.46 -23.03 -2.80
N SER A 81 14.09 -21.75 -2.94
CA SER A 81 13.36 -21.20 -4.06
C SER A 81 14.19 -20.10 -4.71
N SER A 82 14.72 -20.36 -5.89
CA SER A 82 15.48 -19.36 -6.64
C SER A 82 14.51 -18.39 -7.32
N LYS A 83 14.52 -17.12 -6.88
CA LYS A 83 13.72 -16.04 -7.50
C LYS A 83 14.05 -15.82 -8.99
N SER A 84 15.27 -16.19 -9.42
CA SER A 84 15.76 -16.00 -10.79
C SER A 84 15.36 -17.13 -11.74
N THR A 85 15.26 -18.37 -11.26
CA THR A 85 15.00 -19.54 -12.13
C THR A 85 13.62 -20.17 -11.95
N ARG A 86 12.85 -19.76 -10.93
CA ARG A 86 11.54 -20.34 -10.53
C ARG A 86 11.54 -21.85 -10.28
N ILE A 87 12.71 -22.51 -10.31
CA ILE A 87 12.87 -23.91 -9.98
C ILE A 87 12.89 -24.04 -8.46
N LYS A 88 11.90 -24.73 -7.91
CA LYS A 88 11.89 -25.16 -6.50
C LYS A 88 12.57 -26.52 -6.40
N ALA A 89 13.50 -26.66 -5.47
CA ALA A 89 13.98 -28.00 -5.11
C ALA A 89 12.80 -28.83 -4.58
N ASN A 90 12.77 -30.12 -4.88
CA ASN A 90 11.75 -31.05 -4.37
C ASN A 90 12.20 -31.76 -3.09
N ASN A 91 13.49 -31.66 -2.74
CA ASN A 91 14.08 -32.24 -1.55
C ASN A 91 14.98 -31.24 -0.82
N ALA A 92 15.07 -31.39 0.50
CA ALA A 92 16.03 -30.69 1.33
C ALA A 92 16.46 -31.60 2.48
N ALA A 93 17.66 -31.33 3.00
CA ALA A 93 18.19 -32.04 4.14
C ALA A 93 19.09 -31.14 4.99
N VAL A 94 19.13 -31.44 6.28
CA VAL A 94 20.05 -30.87 7.23
C VAL A 94 20.75 -32.01 7.96
N GLU A 95 22.07 -31.96 7.99
CA GLU A 95 22.91 -32.91 8.72
C GLU A 95 23.73 -32.15 9.76
N LEU A 96 23.77 -32.69 10.98
CA LEU A 96 24.50 -32.12 12.10
C LEU A 96 25.39 -33.19 12.72
N VAL A 97 26.67 -32.88 12.88
CA VAL A 97 27.63 -33.70 13.61
C VAL A 97 27.99 -32.99 14.91
N PHE A 98 27.90 -33.70 16.02
CA PHE A 98 28.28 -33.17 17.33
C PHE A 98 28.81 -34.27 18.24
N SER A 99 29.70 -33.90 19.15
CA SER A 99 30.16 -34.75 20.24
C SER A 99 29.40 -34.46 21.53
N TYR A 100 29.02 -35.51 22.24
CA TYR A 100 28.31 -35.43 23.52
C TYR A 100 28.98 -36.35 24.54
N ALA A 101 29.26 -35.81 25.72
CA ALA A 101 29.83 -36.56 26.83
C ALA A 101 28.70 -37.07 27.71
N ASN A 102 28.46 -38.39 27.70
CA ASN A 102 27.52 -39.03 28.61
C ASN A 102 28.31 -39.86 29.63
N LEU A 103 28.13 -39.59 30.93
CA LEU A 103 28.82 -40.30 32.01
C LEU A 103 30.36 -40.39 31.84
N GLY A 104 30.97 -39.36 31.24
CA GLY A 104 32.43 -39.31 31.01
C GLY A 104 32.92 -39.95 29.70
N VAL A 105 32.05 -40.60 28.93
CA VAL A 105 32.37 -41.14 27.60
C VAL A 105 31.91 -40.16 26.52
N ILE A 106 32.84 -39.75 25.65
CA ILE A 106 32.55 -38.88 24.50
C ILE A 106 32.15 -39.76 23.32
N SER A 107 30.94 -39.56 22.82
CA SER A 107 30.46 -40.18 21.58
C SER A 107 30.15 -39.14 20.53
N ASN A 108 30.40 -39.48 19.27
CA ASN A 108 30.14 -38.65 18.11
C ASN A 108 28.81 -39.03 17.48
N TYR A 109 27.89 -38.08 17.43
CA TYR A 109 26.56 -38.25 16.85
C TYR A 109 26.49 -37.55 15.51
N HIS A 110 25.95 -38.25 14.51
CA HIS A 110 25.56 -37.68 13.22
C HIS A 110 24.07 -37.84 13.03
N VAL A 111 23.39 -36.69 12.96
CA VAL A 111 21.94 -36.58 12.80
C VAL A 111 21.67 -36.06 11.39
N LYS A 112 20.85 -36.79 10.64
CA LYS A 112 20.42 -36.40 9.30
C LYS A 112 18.90 -36.35 9.26
N ARG A 113 18.37 -35.15 9.02
CA ARG A 113 16.94 -34.91 8.78
C ARG A 113 16.76 -34.51 7.33
N SER A 114 15.90 -35.22 6.61
CA SER A 114 15.62 -34.95 5.20
C SER A 114 14.14 -35.01 4.91
N TRP A 115 13.64 -34.14 4.03
CA TRP A 115 12.25 -34.15 3.60
C TRP A 115 12.14 -33.98 2.09
N THR A 116 11.11 -34.59 1.53
CA THR A 116 10.78 -34.52 0.10
C THR A 116 9.32 -34.13 -0.07
N ILE A 117 9.05 -33.29 -1.07
CA ILE A 117 7.69 -32.86 -1.44
C ILE A 117 7.31 -33.51 -2.75
N THR A 118 6.28 -34.35 -2.71
CA THR A 118 5.68 -34.99 -3.87
C THR A 118 4.19 -34.69 -3.84
N GLU A 119 3.63 -34.11 -4.90
CA GLU A 119 2.18 -33.84 -5.02
C GLU A 119 1.57 -33.15 -3.79
N ASN A 120 2.24 -32.11 -3.26
CA ASN A 120 1.83 -31.37 -2.07
C ASN A 120 1.87 -32.16 -0.74
N LYS A 121 2.39 -33.39 -0.73
CA LYS A 121 2.63 -34.18 0.48
C LYS A 121 4.10 -34.11 0.87
N VAL A 122 4.35 -33.69 2.12
CA VAL A 122 5.69 -33.67 2.72
C VAL A 122 5.96 -35.02 3.37
N THR A 123 7.05 -35.67 2.97
CA THR A 123 7.55 -36.90 3.61
C THR A 123 8.88 -36.60 4.27
N GLU A 124 8.95 -36.78 5.58
CA GLU A 124 10.15 -36.54 6.38
C GLU A 124 10.80 -37.86 6.82
N SER A 125 12.14 -37.86 6.90
CA SER A 125 12.95 -38.95 7.44
C SER A 125 14.02 -38.39 8.38
N LEU A 126 14.18 -39.02 9.54
CA LEU A 126 15.20 -38.73 10.54
C LEU A 126 16.08 -39.97 10.72
N LYS A 127 17.40 -39.81 10.61
CA LYS A 127 18.40 -40.86 10.83
C LYS A 127 19.45 -40.37 11.82
N ILE A 128 19.82 -41.22 12.77
CA ILE A 128 20.84 -40.94 13.78
C ILE A 128 21.89 -42.04 13.73
N SER A 129 23.16 -41.67 13.78
CA SER A 129 24.27 -42.59 13.93
C SER A 129 25.19 -42.14 15.07
N GLN A 130 25.73 -43.11 15.79
CA GLN A 130 26.66 -42.92 16.90
C GLN A 130 27.97 -43.63 16.54
N ASP A 131 29.09 -42.90 16.59
CA ASP A 131 30.43 -43.41 16.33
C ASP A 131 30.53 -44.18 14.99
N GLY A 132 29.85 -43.66 13.96
CA GLY A 132 29.80 -44.23 12.61
C GLY A 132 28.85 -45.42 12.44
N ARG A 133 28.18 -45.88 13.51
CA ARG A 133 27.17 -46.95 13.45
C ARG A 133 25.77 -46.35 13.46
N SER A 134 24.99 -46.65 12.42
CA SER A 134 23.58 -46.23 12.38
C SER A 134 22.79 -46.94 13.48
N ILE A 135 21.99 -46.18 14.23
CA ILE A 135 21.06 -46.72 15.22
C ILE A 135 19.82 -47.20 14.46
N ASN A 136 19.97 -48.31 13.75
CA ASN A 136 18.90 -48.95 13.00
C ASN A 136 18.03 -49.68 14.02
N ASN A 137 16.89 -49.09 14.39
CA ASN A 137 15.72 -49.69 15.10
C ASN A 137 14.85 -48.64 15.82
N LEU A 138 15.15 -47.34 15.68
CA LEU A 138 14.31 -46.28 16.26
C LEU A 138 13.27 -45.82 15.24
N ASN A 139 12.00 -45.85 15.63
CA ASN A 139 10.93 -45.15 14.91
C ASN A 139 11.14 -43.63 15.03
N TYR A 140 10.48 -42.83 14.18
CA TYR A 140 10.63 -41.36 14.17
C TYR A 140 10.46 -40.73 15.57
N GLU A 141 9.43 -41.13 16.32
CA GLU A 141 9.17 -40.63 17.67
C GLU A 141 10.26 -41.03 18.67
N GLN A 142 10.80 -42.24 18.56
CA GLN A 142 11.88 -42.73 19.43
C GLN A 142 13.20 -42.02 19.12
N ALA A 143 13.49 -41.78 17.83
CA ALA A 143 14.65 -41.01 17.41
C ALA A 143 14.57 -39.55 17.88
N GLN A 144 13.39 -38.93 17.80
CA GLN A 144 13.17 -37.59 18.35
C GLN A 144 13.24 -37.56 19.87
N GLY A 145 12.69 -38.57 20.54
CA GLY A 145 12.78 -38.74 22.00
C GLY A 145 14.22 -38.85 22.48
N PHE A 146 15.04 -39.64 21.80
CA PHE A 146 16.47 -39.77 22.09
C PHE A 146 17.21 -38.44 21.98
N LEU A 147 16.93 -37.63 20.94
CA LEU A 147 17.52 -36.28 20.82
C LEU A 147 17.07 -35.34 21.96
N ASN A 148 15.82 -35.45 22.39
CA ASN A 148 15.29 -34.66 23.49
C ASN A 148 15.84 -35.07 24.87
N GLU A 149 16.20 -36.35 25.05
CA GLU A 149 16.89 -36.82 26.25
C GLU A 149 18.34 -36.30 26.30
N LEU A 150 19.03 -36.30 25.17
CA LEU A 150 20.38 -35.73 25.08
C LEU A 150 20.38 -34.21 25.32
N ILE A 151 19.39 -33.51 24.73
CA ILE A 151 19.24 -32.06 24.84
C ILE A 151 17.76 -31.71 24.95
N PRO A 152 17.26 -31.38 26.14
CA PRO A 152 15.89 -30.94 26.30
C PRO A 152 15.58 -29.68 25.47
N ILE A 153 14.40 -29.61 24.85
CA ILE A 153 13.99 -28.42 24.08
C ILE A 153 13.99 -27.13 24.92
N GLY A 154 13.63 -27.23 26.21
CA GLY A 154 13.57 -26.07 27.11
C GLY A 154 14.92 -25.39 27.33
N VAL A 155 16.03 -26.07 27.03
CA VAL A 155 17.37 -25.50 27.19
C VAL A 155 17.92 -24.99 25.86
N SER A 156 17.24 -25.30 24.76
CA SER A 156 17.64 -24.87 23.41
C SER A 156 17.63 -23.35 23.26
N ASP A 157 16.70 -22.64 23.89
CA ASP A 157 16.60 -21.18 23.79
C ASP A 157 17.74 -20.45 24.54
N LEU A 158 18.46 -21.15 25.44
CA LEU A 158 19.66 -20.63 26.11
C LEU A 158 20.92 -20.76 25.26
N PHE A 159 21.00 -21.80 24.41
CA PHE A 159 22.19 -22.07 23.58
C PHE A 159 22.03 -21.56 22.14
N PHE A 160 20.79 -21.42 21.65
CA PHE A 160 20.47 -21.04 20.28
C PHE A 160 19.55 -19.82 20.23
N PHE A 161 20.13 -18.64 20.47
CA PHE A 161 19.41 -17.36 20.46
C PHE A 161 19.85 -16.47 19.28
N ASP A 162 18.94 -15.60 18.84
CA ASP A 162 19.22 -14.51 17.89
C ASP A 162 19.37 -13.19 18.67
N GLY A 163 20.04 -12.19 18.11
CA GLY A 163 20.27 -10.89 18.75
C GLY A 163 18.97 -10.19 19.18
N GLU A 164 17.87 -10.42 18.45
CA GLU A 164 16.53 -9.91 18.79
C GLU A 164 15.93 -10.60 20.04
N LYS A 165 16.18 -11.91 20.22
CA LYS A 165 15.74 -12.64 21.42
C LYS A 165 16.51 -12.21 22.66
N ILE A 166 17.79 -11.83 22.53
CA ILE A 166 18.58 -11.29 23.65
C ILE A 166 17.96 -9.99 24.16
N ALA A 167 17.48 -9.11 23.27
CA ALA A 167 16.80 -7.89 23.67
C ALA A 167 15.50 -8.17 24.44
N GLN A 168 14.68 -9.12 23.98
CA GLN A 168 13.47 -9.55 24.69
C GLN A 168 13.77 -10.20 26.05
N LEU A 169 14.82 -11.03 26.12
CA LEU A 169 15.27 -11.65 27.37
C LEU A 169 15.85 -10.62 28.37
N ALA A 170 16.36 -9.49 27.88
CA ALA A 170 16.86 -8.40 28.71
C ALA A 170 15.75 -7.43 29.17
N GLU A 171 14.65 -7.33 28.42
CA GLU A 171 13.47 -6.54 28.80
C GLU A 171 12.57 -7.25 29.82
N ASP A 172 12.60 -8.59 29.88
CA ASP A 172 11.85 -9.39 30.85
C ASP A 172 12.42 -9.21 32.28
N THR A 173 11.93 -8.19 32.97
CA THR A 173 12.49 -7.67 34.23
C THR A 173 12.39 -8.67 35.40
N GLU A 174 11.60 -9.74 35.25
CA GLU A 174 11.37 -10.74 36.29
C GLU A 174 12.15 -12.06 36.10
N GLY A 175 12.79 -12.31 34.95
CA GLY A 175 13.64 -13.50 34.74
C GLY A 175 12.94 -14.87 34.92
N ASN A 176 11.61 -14.91 35.08
CA ASN A 176 10.85 -16.10 35.45
C ASN A 176 10.95 -17.23 34.41
N ALA A 177 10.88 -16.90 33.12
CA ALA A 177 10.98 -17.89 32.03
C ALA A 177 12.37 -18.56 31.97
N LEU A 178 13.42 -17.81 32.29
CA LEU A 178 14.80 -18.28 32.31
C LEU A 178 15.05 -19.13 33.57
N GLY A 179 14.52 -18.70 34.72
CA GLY A 179 14.55 -19.43 35.99
C GLY A 179 13.83 -20.78 35.93
N GLU A 180 12.63 -20.85 35.34
CA GLU A 180 11.91 -22.11 35.15
C GLU A 180 12.66 -23.09 34.23
N SER A 181 13.26 -22.58 33.15
CA SER A 181 14.03 -23.40 32.21
C SER A 181 15.30 -23.97 32.87
N PHE A 182 15.94 -23.18 33.76
CA PHE A 182 17.07 -23.63 34.57
C PHE A 182 16.67 -24.66 35.63
N LYS A 183 15.54 -24.46 36.31
CA LYS A 183 14.98 -25.43 37.26
C LYS A 183 14.68 -26.78 36.60
N LYS A 184 14.15 -26.76 35.37
CA LYS A 184 13.92 -27.98 34.58
C LYS A 184 15.22 -28.68 34.18
N LEU A 185 16.25 -27.95 33.77
CA LEU A 185 17.56 -28.52 33.41
C LEU A 185 18.22 -29.24 34.60
N ILE A 186 18.09 -28.70 35.81
CA ILE A 186 18.69 -29.28 37.02
C ILE A 186 17.81 -30.39 37.63
N GLY A 187 16.58 -30.58 37.14
CA GLY A 187 15.63 -31.54 37.70
C GLY A 187 15.00 -31.08 39.01
N LEU A 188 15.08 -29.78 39.34
CA LEU A 188 14.45 -29.18 40.52
C LEU A 188 12.91 -29.25 40.44
N ASP A 189 12.34 -29.34 39.25
CA ASP A 189 10.90 -29.57 39.02
C ASP A 189 10.44 -30.90 39.68
N VAL A 190 11.26 -31.96 39.59
CA VAL A 190 10.94 -33.25 40.22
C VAL A 190 10.97 -33.14 41.74
N ILE A 191 11.89 -32.34 42.29
CA ILE A 191 12.00 -32.10 43.73
C ILE A 191 10.82 -31.24 44.22
N GLU A 192 10.42 -30.20 43.49
CA GLU A 192 9.24 -29.40 43.82
C GLU A 192 7.95 -30.23 43.79
N LYS A 193 7.80 -31.14 42.81
CA LYS A 193 6.70 -32.11 42.77
C LYS A 193 6.72 -33.06 43.96
N LEU A 194 7.88 -33.62 44.30
CA LEU A 194 8.03 -34.50 45.46
C LEU A 194 7.66 -33.78 46.77
N ILE A 195 8.06 -32.52 46.93
CA ILE A 195 7.68 -31.70 48.09
C ILE A 195 6.16 -31.52 48.15
N SER A 196 5.53 -31.24 47.01
CA SER A 196 4.05 -31.16 46.92
C SER A 196 3.38 -32.48 47.29
N ASP A 197 3.88 -33.60 46.77
CA ASP A 197 3.35 -34.93 47.02
C ASP A 197 3.51 -35.35 48.49
N ILE A 198 4.65 -35.06 49.10
CA ILE A 198 4.89 -35.27 50.54
C ILE A 198 3.93 -34.42 51.37
N ASN A 199 3.70 -33.16 50.99
CA ASN A 199 2.73 -32.31 51.69
C ASN A 199 1.30 -32.87 51.60
N ILE A 200 0.91 -33.42 50.45
CA ILE A 200 -0.38 -34.12 50.28
C ILE A 200 -0.43 -35.37 51.17
N PHE A 201 0.64 -36.16 51.21
CA PHE A 201 0.74 -37.35 52.04
C PHE A 201 0.64 -37.04 53.54
N ILE A 202 1.36 -36.02 54.02
CA ILE A 202 1.31 -35.53 55.41
C ILE A 202 -0.11 -35.07 55.77
N ARG A 203 -0.77 -34.30 54.89
CA ARG A 203 -2.16 -33.88 55.09
C ARG A 203 -3.10 -35.08 55.23
N LYS A 204 -2.91 -36.12 54.41
CA LYS A 204 -3.71 -37.35 54.44
C LYS A 204 -3.48 -38.17 55.71
N GLN A 205 -2.25 -38.23 56.20
CA GLN A 205 -1.89 -38.94 57.44
C GLN A 205 -2.42 -38.21 58.69
N ASN A 206 -2.29 -36.88 58.74
CA ASN A 206 -2.86 -36.07 59.84
C ASN A 206 -4.38 -36.23 59.93
N LYS A 207 -5.05 -36.40 58.78
CA LYS A 207 -6.49 -36.70 58.69
C LYS A 207 -6.89 -38.01 59.39
N GLN A 208 -5.99 -38.99 59.48
CA GLN A 208 -6.25 -40.26 60.16
C GLN A 208 -6.13 -40.15 61.70
N GLN A 209 -5.29 -39.25 62.21
CA GLN A 209 -5.08 -39.02 63.65
C GLN A 209 -6.07 -38.02 64.30
N LEU A 210 -6.93 -37.35 63.52
CA LEU A 210 -7.92 -36.40 64.02
C LEU A 210 -9.16 -37.09 64.64
N SER A 211 -9.79 -36.44 65.62
CA SER A 211 -11.00 -36.92 66.31
C SER A 211 -12.20 -37.02 65.36
N ASP A 212 -13.14 -37.94 65.65
CA ASP A 212 -14.25 -38.29 64.75
C ASP A 212 -15.19 -37.12 64.42
N THR A 213 -15.28 -36.11 65.31
CA THR A 213 -16.04 -34.87 65.09
C THR A 213 -15.38 -33.92 64.08
N ILE A 214 -14.05 -33.95 63.94
CA ILE A 214 -13.34 -33.16 62.93
C ILE A 214 -13.34 -33.91 61.60
N LYS A 215 -13.24 -35.25 61.61
CA LYS A 215 -13.37 -36.08 60.40
C LYS A 215 -14.72 -35.91 59.70
N SER A 216 -15.82 -35.83 60.45
CA SER A 216 -17.15 -35.61 59.87
C SER A 216 -17.27 -34.23 59.22
N LYS A 217 -16.77 -33.16 59.86
CA LYS A 217 -16.72 -31.81 59.27
C LYS A 217 -15.84 -31.75 58.01
N ILE A 218 -14.69 -32.42 58.02
CA ILE A 218 -13.82 -32.46 56.85
C ILE A 218 -14.47 -33.23 55.69
N ASN A 219 -15.16 -34.35 55.96
CA ASN A 219 -15.89 -35.07 54.90
C ASN A 219 -17.01 -34.23 54.29
N ILE A 220 -17.75 -33.46 55.10
CA ILE A 220 -18.79 -32.54 54.61
C ILE A 220 -18.15 -31.47 53.72
N LEU A 221 -17.05 -30.86 54.17
CA LEU A 221 -16.33 -29.86 53.39
C LEU A 221 -15.75 -30.42 52.09
N GLU A 222 -15.22 -31.65 52.09
CA GLU A 222 -14.73 -32.31 50.88
C GLU A 222 -15.84 -32.67 49.90
N GLN A 223 -17.00 -33.11 50.38
CA GLN A 223 -18.17 -33.31 49.52
C GLN A 223 -18.65 -31.97 48.92
N THR A 224 -18.55 -30.89 49.69
CA THR A 224 -18.90 -29.55 49.21
C THR A 224 -17.89 -29.05 48.19
N LEU A 225 -16.60 -29.32 48.39
CA LEU A 225 -15.53 -28.99 47.46
C LEU A 225 -15.70 -29.78 46.15
N LYS A 226 -15.96 -31.08 46.23
CA LYS A 226 -16.19 -31.94 45.07
C LYS A 226 -17.41 -31.52 44.25
N THR A 227 -18.51 -31.13 44.90
CA THR A 227 -19.70 -30.63 44.17
C THR A 227 -19.44 -29.29 43.51
N LYS A 228 -18.61 -28.42 44.12
CA LYS A 228 -18.16 -27.17 43.50
C LYS A 228 -17.21 -27.40 42.33
N GLU A 229 -16.26 -28.33 42.44
CA GLU A 229 -15.37 -28.72 41.34
C GLU A 229 -16.16 -29.26 40.15
N GLN A 230 -17.14 -30.14 40.38
CA GLN A 230 -18.02 -30.65 39.32
C GLN A 230 -18.85 -29.55 38.65
N ALA A 231 -19.29 -28.55 39.42
CA ALA A 231 -20.00 -27.39 38.84
C ALA A 231 -19.06 -26.51 38.00
N ILE A 232 -17.79 -26.34 38.41
CA ILE A 232 -16.78 -25.62 37.64
C ILE A 232 -16.46 -26.37 36.33
N ASP A 233 -16.27 -27.68 36.39
CA ASP A 233 -16.02 -28.50 35.19
C ASP A 233 -17.18 -28.41 34.20
N ALA A 234 -18.43 -28.46 34.68
CA ALA A 234 -19.62 -28.31 33.84
C ALA A 234 -19.70 -26.92 33.18
N GLU A 235 -19.39 -25.87 33.94
CA GLU A 235 -19.38 -24.50 33.43
C GLU A 235 -18.22 -24.27 32.44
N GLN A 236 -17.08 -24.93 32.66
CA GLN A 236 -15.94 -24.88 31.75
C GLN A 236 -16.26 -25.56 30.41
N VAL A 237 -16.97 -26.70 30.43
CA VAL A 237 -17.46 -27.34 29.20
C VAL A 237 -18.44 -26.43 28.45
N ASN A 238 -19.36 -25.77 29.16
CA ASN A 238 -20.26 -24.78 28.56
C ASN A 238 -19.48 -23.63 27.93
N TYR A 239 -18.50 -23.07 28.65
CA TYR A 239 -17.64 -22.01 28.14
C TYR A 239 -16.87 -22.44 26.89
N GLU A 240 -16.30 -23.65 26.87
CA GLU A 240 -15.61 -24.19 25.70
C GLU A 240 -16.56 -24.35 24.50
N SER A 241 -17.79 -24.81 24.73
CA SER A 241 -18.80 -24.92 23.66
C SER A 241 -19.17 -23.56 23.07
N ILE A 242 -19.39 -22.54 23.92
CA ILE A 242 -19.69 -21.17 23.48
C ILE A 242 -18.50 -20.59 22.73
N LYS A 243 -17.28 -20.81 23.21
CA LYS A 243 -16.05 -20.37 22.54
C LYS A 243 -15.90 -20.99 21.15
N ILE A 244 -16.24 -22.28 20.99
CA ILE A 244 -16.26 -22.94 19.68
C ILE A 244 -17.30 -22.28 18.75
N CYS A 245 -18.50 -21.99 19.25
CA CYS A 245 -19.53 -21.28 18.49
C CYS A 245 -19.05 -19.88 18.05
N VAL A 246 -18.43 -19.11 18.95
CA VAL A 246 -17.87 -17.78 18.64
C VAL A 246 -16.77 -17.88 17.57
N ILE A 247 -15.88 -18.86 17.67
CA ILE A 247 -14.83 -19.07 16.65
C ILE A 247 -15.45 -19.44 15.30
N HIS A 248 -16.50 -20.27 15.29
CA HIS A 248 -17.19 -20.64 14.07
C HIS A 248 -17.92 -19.45 13.43
N ALA A 249 -18.66 -18.67 14.21
CA ALA A 249 -19.34 -17.45 13.77
C ALA A 249 -18.34 -16.41 13.25
N SER A 250 -17.26 -16.14 13.99
CA SER A 250 -16.16 -15.26 13.54
C SER A 250 -15.56 -15.72 12.21
N LYS A 251 -15.34 -17.03 12.03
CA LYS A 251 -14.83 -17.57 10.77
C LYS A 251 -15.84 -17.42 9.63
N GLN A 252 -17.13 -17.58 9.89
CA GLN A 252 -18.18 -17.35 8.89
C GLN A 252 -18.24 -15.87 8.50
N ILE A 253 -18.16 -14.95 9.47
CA ILE A 253 -18.06 -13.51 9.23
C ILE A 253 -16.81 -13.21 8.39
N ASP A 254 -15.65 -13.76 8.72
CA ASP A 254 -14.41 -13.56 7.95
C ASP A 254 -14.54 -14.08 6.51
N GLN A 255 -15.20 -15.23 6.33
CA GLN A 255 -15.45 -15.79 5.00
C GLN A 255 -16.39 -14.91 4.18
N LEU A 256 -17.49 -14.45 4.77
CA LEU A 256 -18.45 -13.56 4.12
C LEU A 256 -17.82 -12.20 3.80
N THR A 257 -17.04 -11.65 4.74
CA THR A 257 -16.33 -10.37 4.56
C THR A 257 -15.27 -10.47 3.47
N ASN A 258 -14.49 -11.56 3.43
CA ASN A 258 -13.51 -11.78 2.36
C ASN A 258 -14.18 -12.00 1.01
N ASN A 259 -15.34 -12.66 0.97
CA ASN A 259 -16.08 -12.85 -0.26
C ASN A 259 -16.69 -11.51 -0.76
N LEU A 260 -17.23 -10.70 0.15
CA LEU A 260 -17.65 -9.32 -0.17
C LEU A 260 -16.49 -8.46 -0.66
N ASN A 261 -15.33 -8.50 0.01
CA ASN A 261 -14.15 -7.75 -0.42
C ASN A 261 -13.64 -8.23 -1.79
N ALA A 262 -13.62 -9.54 -2.03
CA ALA A 262 -13.24 -10.12 -3.33
C ALA A 262 -14.23 -9.73 -4.44
N GLN A 263 -15.50 -9.54 -4.11
CA GLN A 263 -16.55 -9.09 -5.02
C GLN A 263 -16.73 -7.57 -5.04
N GLY A 264 -15.83 -6.81 -4.41
CA GLY A 264 -15.83 -5.34 -4.50
C GLY A 264 -16.78 -4.63 -3.55
N GLY A 265 -17.05 -5.16 -2.35
CA GLY A 265 -17.87 -4.50 -1.32
C GLY A 265 -17.41 -3.07 -0.97
N ALA A 266 -16.10 -2.84 -0.89
CA ALA A 266 -15.54 -1.50 -0.73
C ALA A 266 -15.79 -0.56 -1.94
N TRP A 267 -16.07 -1.13 -3.11
CA TRP A 267 -16.37 -0.39 -4.34
C TRP A 267 -17.85 -0.01 -4.45
N ALA A 268 -18.75 -0.63 -3.66
CA ALA A 268 -20.18 -0.31 -3.70
C ALA A 268 -20.46 1.09 -3.15
N GLU A 269 -19.88 1.43 -2.01
CA GLU A 269 -19.98 2.76 -1.39
C GLU A 269 -19.23 3.81 -2.25
N SER A 270 -18.05 3.45 -2.77
CA SER A 270 -17.31 4.29 -3.72
C SER A 270 -18.08 4.52 -5.03
N ARG A 271 -18.84 3.53 -5.53
CA ARG A 271 -19.61 3.66 -6.77
C ARG A 271 -20.73 4.70 -6.63
N GLU A 272 -21.43 4.74 -5.50
CA GLU A 272 -22.51 5.70 -5.31
C GLU A 272 -21.99 7.14 -5.23
N GLU A 273 -20.84 7.34 -4.58
CA GLU A 273 -20.12 8.61 -4.59
C GLU A 273 -19.63 9.00 -6.00
N GLU A 274 -19.07 8.04 -6.75
CA GLU A 274 -18.60 8.27 -8.11
C GLU A 274 -19.76 8.55 -9.08
N ILE A 275 -20.95 7.94 -8.89
CA ILE A 275 -22.17 8.28 -9.65
C ILE A 275 -22.62 9.71 -9.35
N LYS A 276 -22.58 10.13 -8.08
CA LYS A 276 -22.90 11.52 -7.69
C LYS A 276 -21.90 12.52 -8.27
N LYS A 277 -20.61 12.19 -8.30
CA LYS A 277 -19.60 13.01 -8.98
C LYS A 277 -19.79 13.04 -10.49
N PHE A 278 -20.12 11.91 -11.11
CA PHE A 278 -20.37 11.83 -12.54
C PHE A 278 -21.58 12.66 -12.96
N SER A 279 -22.66 12.62 -12.19
CA SER A 279 -23.85 13.45 -12.45
C SER A 279 -23.58 14.94 -12.24
N SER A 280 -22.82 15.31 -11.20
CA SER A 280 -22.44 16.71 -10.98
C SER A 280 -21.51 17.23 -12.06
N TYR A 281 -20.51 16.46 -12.49
CA TYR A 281 -19.63 16.82 -13.60
C TYR A 281 -20.40 16.97 -14.92
N ASN A 282 -21.35 16.10 -15.24
CA ASN A 282 -22.18 16.29 -16.44
C ASN A 282 -23.06 17.54 -16.35
N ALA A 283 -23.65 17.83 -15.19
CA ALA A 283 -24.41 19.08 -15.01
C ALA A 283 -23.53 20.32 -15.19
N THR A 284 -22.31 20.33 -14.61
CA THR A 284 -21.35 21.43 -14.81
C THR A 284 -20.91 21.53 -16.27
N LYS A 285 -20.72 20.40 -16.96
CA LYS A 285 -20.37 20.37 -18.38
C LYS A 285 -21.44 21.04 -19.23
N ASP A 286 -22.71 20.72 -18.99
CA ASP A 286 -23.82 21.28 -19.74
C ASP A 286 -23.93 22.79 -19.52
N ILE A 287 -23.69 23.26 -18.29
CA ILE A 287 -23.64 24.69 -17.96
C ILE A 287 -22.49 25.40 -18.70
N LEU A 288 -21.26 24.85 -18.63
CA LEU A 288 -20.10 25.44 -19.30
C LEU A 288 -20.26 25.41 -20.83
N GLN A 289 -20.83 24.35 -21.40
CA GLN A 289 -21.14 24.29 -22.83
C GLN A 289 -22.19 25.33 -23.24
N ALA A 290 -23.19 25.59 -22.39
CA ALA A 290 -24.16 26.66 -22.63
C ALA A 290 -23.48 28.04 -22.61
N GLN A 291 -22.60 28.31 -21.64
CA GLN A 291 -21.82 29.55 -21.55
C GLN A 291 -20.86 29.74 -22.74
N LEU A 292 -20.23 28.65 -23.20
CA LEU A 292 -19.39 28.69 -24.38
C LEU A 292 -20.21 28.97 -25.65
N ARG A 293 -21.38 28.33 -25.80
CA ARG A 293 -22.31 28.62 -26.92
C ARG A 293 -22.77 30.06 -26.91
N GLU A 294 -23.11 30.60 -25.75
CA GLU A 294 -23.49 32.01 -25.60
C GLU A 294 -22.33 32.93 -26.01
N SER A 295 -21.11 32.63 -25.54
CA SER A 295 -19.90 33.37 -25.91
C SER A 295 -19.62 33.32 -27.41
N ILE A 296 -19.81 32.17 -28.06
CA ILE A 296 -19.66 32.00 -29.51
C ILE A 296 -20.77 32.72 -30.29
N SER A 297 -21.99 32.77 -29.76
CA SER A 297 -23.12 33.46 -30.39
C SER A 297 -23.02 34.99 -30.34
N GLY A 298 -22.18 35.52 -29.45
CA GLY A 298 -21.89 36.96 -29.35
C GLY A 298 -20.83 37.42 -30.36
N ASN A 299 -19.90 38.27 -29.93
CA ASN A 299 -18.93 38.90 -30.83
C ASN A 299 -17.69 38.04 -31.09
N PHE A 300 -17.57 36.85 -30.47
CA PHE A 300 -16.44 35.93 -30.67
C PHE A 300 -16.11 35.61 -32.15
N PRO A 301 -17.07 35.49 -33.10
CA PRO A 301 -16.74 35.19 -34.50
C PRO A 301 -15.76 36.19 -35.13
N PHE A 302 -15.73 37.44 -34.66
CA PHE A 302 -14.77 38.44 -35.13
C PHE A 302 -13.32 38.17 -34.68
N SER A 303 -13.13 37.37 -33.62
CA SER A 303 -11.81 36.96 -33.14
C SER A 303 -11.17 35.85 -34.00
N ILE A 304 -11.97 35.12 -34.79
CA ILE A 304 -11.48 33.98 -35.60
C ILE A 304 -10.52 34.43 -36.72
N ALA A 305 -10.68 35.65 -37.23
CA ALA A 305 -9.87 36.20 -38.32
C ALA A 305 -9.32 37.60 -37.97
N PRO A 306 -8.36 37.70 -37.03
CA PRO A 306 -7.90 38.98 -36.50
C PRO A 306 -7.22 39.85 -37.57
N ASP A 307 -6.52 39.25 -38.52
CA ASP A 307 -5.85 39.96 -39.60
C ASP A 307 -6.86 40.68 -40.52
N PHE A 308 -7.93 39.98 -40.89
CA PHE A 308 -8.98 40.53 -41.75
C PHE A 308 -9.73 41.66 -41.04
N VAL A 309 -10.04 41.49 -39.76
CA VAL A 309 -10.68 42.53 -38.93
C VAL A 309 -9.79 43.76 -38.80
N ASN A 310 -8.49 43.58 -38.55
CA ASN A 310 -7.54 44.69 -38.46
C ASN A 310 -7.39 45.43 -39.78
N HIS A 311 -7.37 44.73 -40.92
CA HIS A 311 -7.36 45.35 -42.24
C HIS A 311 -8.64 46.16 -42.49
N CYS A 312 -9.81 45.62 -42.14
CA CYS A 312 -11.09 46.30 -42.25
C CYS A 312 -11.13 47.57 -41.38
N LEU A 313 -10.68 47.49 -40.12
CA LEU A 313 -10.62 48.65 -39.22
C LEU A 313 -9.68 49.74 -39.74
N LYS A 314 -8.49 49.37 -40.25
CA LYS A 314 -7.57 50.33 -40.88
C LYS A 314 -8.20 51.01 -42.09
N GLN A 315 -8.87 50.25 -42.94
CA GLN A 315 -9.58 50.77 -44.10
C GLN A 315 -10.69 51.74 -43.70
N LEU A 316 -11.49 51.39 -42.68
CA LEU A 316 -12.58 52.25 -42.20
C LEU A 316 -12.06 53.57 -41.59
N VAL A 317 -10.93 53.55 -40.87
CA VAL A 317 -10.28 54.77 -40.36
C VAL A 317 -9.81 55.67 -41.51
N MET A 318 -9.19 55.09 -42.54
CA MET A 318 -8.77 55.84 -43.74
C MET A 318 -9.98 56.45 -44.47
N GLU A 319 -11.08 55.70 -44.60
CA GLU A 319 -12.32 56.19 -45.20
C GLU A 319 -12.97 57.32 -44.38
N GLU A 320 -12.98 57.21 -43.04
CA GLU A 320 -13.49 58.27 -42.16
C GLU A 320 -12.68 59.56 -42.31
N GLN A 321 -11.35 59.47 -42.31
CA GLN A 321 -10.46 60.62 -42.51
C GLN A 321 -10.68 61.26 -43.89
N SER A 322 -10.78 60.44 -44.95
CA SER A 322 -11.05 60.93 -46.31
C SER A 322 -12.41 61.64 -46.41
N LYS A 323 -13.46 61.11 -45.76
CA LYS A 323 -14.78 61.77 -45.69
C LYS A 323 -14.74 63.09 -44.93
N GLN A 324 -14.07 63.14 -43.78
CA GLN A 324 -13.89 64.39 -43.02
C GLN A 324 -13.15 65.42 -43.87
N ASN A 325 -12.05 65.04 -44.52
CA ASN A 325 -11.28 65.92 -45.40
C ASN A 325 -12.11 66.40 -46.60
N LYS A 326 -12.89 65.53 -47.26
CA LYS A 326 -13.79 65.92 -48.35
C LYS A 326 -14.89 66.89 -47.89
N ASN A 327 -15.47 66.68 -46.71
CA ASN A 327 -16.47 67.59 -46.14
C ASN A 327 -15.87 68.95 -45.74
N ILE A 328 -14.66 68.95 -45.18
CA ILE A 328 -13.90 70.15 -44.83
C ILE A 328 -13.54 70.92 -46.11
N ALA A 329 -12.99 70.27 -47.13
CA ALA A 329 -12.65 70.86 -48.42
C ALA A 329 -13.89 71.48 -49.11
N LYS A 330 -15.04 70.79 -49.10
CA LYS A 330 -16.30 71.30 -49.66
C LYS A 330 -16.85 72.52 -48.89
N THR A 331 -16.62 72.58 -47.58
CA THR A 331 -17.06 73.70 -46.74
C THR A 331 -16.11 74.89 -46.91
N LEU A 332 -14.80 74.65 -46.91
CA LEU A 332 -13.75 75.62 -47.21
C LEU A 332 -13.93 76.22 -48.59
N SER A 333 -14.16 75.42 -49.64
CA SER A 333 -14.34 75.95 -51.01
C SER A 333 -15.56 76.89 -51.12
N LYS A 334 -16.66 76.60 -50.41
CA LYS A 334 -17.81 77.51 -50.32
C LYS A 334 -17.48 78.82 -49.60
N HIS A 335 -16.70 78.74 -48.52
CA HIS A 335 -16.27 79.93 -47.77
C HIS A 335 -15.24 80.76 -48.56
N ILE A 336 -14.30 80.11 -49.25
CA ILE A 336 -13.33 80.74 -50.17
C ILE A 336 -14.07 81.45 -51.29
N TYR A 337 -15.03 80.79 -51.97
CA TYR A 337 -15.83 81.43 -53.02
C TYR A 337 -16.65 82.64 -52.51
N SER A 338 -17.22 82.54 -51.30
CA SER A 338 -17.92 83.65 -50.65
C SER A 338 -16.97 84.80 -50.26
N LEU A 339 -15.74 84.47 -49.89
CA LEU A 339 -14.69 85.44 -49.56
C LEU A 339 -14.15 86.12 -50.83
N GLU A 340 -13.89 85.36 -51.90
CA GLU A 340 -13.54 85.87 -53.23
C GLU A 340 -14.59 86.86 -53.73
N LYS A 341 -15.88 86.50 -53.64
CA LYS A 341 -16.99 87.39 -54.07
C LYS A 341 -17.05 88.70 -53.28
N ARG A 342 -16.70 88.68 -51.98
CA ARG A 342 -16.65 89.88 -51.13
C ARG A 342 -15.38 90.70 -51.36
N LEU A 343 -14.25 90.06 -51.63
CA LEU A 343 -13.00 90.74 -51.95
C LEU A 343 -13.08 91.46 -53.30
N LEU A 344 -13.79 90.89 -54.28
CA LEU A 344 -14.06 91.50 -55.58
C LEU A 344 -14.85 92.82 -55.50
N THR A 345 -15.61 93.03 -54.43
CA THR A 345 -16.37 94.28 -54.18
C THR A 345 -15.57 95.36 -53.45
N VAL A 346 -14.41 95.02 -52.88
CA VAL A 346 -13.64 95.91 -51.99
C VAL A 346 -12.27 96.31 -52.57
N VAL A 347 -11.74 95.54 -53.52
CA VAL A 347 -10.34 95.65 -53.99
C VAL A 347 -10.25 95.74 -55.52
N GLU A 348 -9.31 96.55 -56.04
CA GLU A 348 -9.02 96.64 -57.47
C GLU A 348 -8.43 95.33 -58.04
N LYS A 349 -8.76 95.01 -59.30
CA LYS A 349 -8.39 93.75 -60.00
C LYS A 349 -6.91 93.30 -59.84
N PRO A 350 -5.88 94.15 -59.97
CA PRO A 350 -4.49 93.69 -59.89
C PRO A 350 -4.06 93.26 -58.47
N VAL A 351 -4.65 93.84 -57.43
CA VAL A 351 -4.38 93.45 -56.02
C VAL A 351 -5.17 92.20 -55.65
N PHE A 352 -6.38 92.04 -56.20
CA PHE A 352 -7.17 90.82 -56.06
C PHE A 352 -6.45 89.57 -56.60
N ASP A 353 -5.80 89.67 -57.76
CA ASP A 353 -5.07 88.53 -58.35
C ASP A 353 -3.87 88.09 -57.51
N SER A 354 -3.21 89.04 -56.81
CA SER A 354 -2.11 88.73 -55.88
C SER A 354 -2.61 88.05 -54.61
N ILE A 355 -3.72 88.53 -54.05
CA ILE A 355 -4.36 87.93 -52.86
C ILE A 355 -4.91 86.54 -53.18
N LYS A 356 -5.50 86.35 -54.37
CA LYS A 356 -5.99 85.06 -54.82
C LYS A 356 -4.87 84.05 -54.95
N LYS A 357 -3.72 84.44 -55.50
CA LYS A 357 -2.55 83.57 -55.64
C LYS A 357 -2.01 83.10 -54.28
N GLU A 358 -2.00 83.98 -53.29
CA GLU A 358 -1.55 83.67 -51.92
C GLU A 358 -2.56 82.80 -51.16
N MET A 359 -3.86 83.06 -51.35
CA MET A 359 -4.93 82.21 -50.81
C MET A 359 -4.89 80.82 -51.43
N ASP A 360 -4.74 80.73 -52.75
CA ASP A 360 -4.65 79.45 -53.45
C ASP A 360 -3.39 78.67 -53.02
N SER A 361 -2.26 79.33 -52.73
CA SER A 361 -1.07 78.65 -52.21
C SER A 361 -1.27 78.11 -50.79
N GLU A 362 -1.82 78.89 -49.87
CA GLU A 362 -2.07 78.47 -48.47
C GLU A 362 -3.14 77.36 -48.38
N PHE A 363 -4.24 77.47 -49.14
CA PHE A 363 -5.32 76.51 -49.07
C PHE A 363 -5.13 75.31 -50.02
N SER A 364 -4.10 75.28 -50.87
CA SER A 364 -3.83 74.17 -51.80
C SER A 364 -3.59 72.82 -51.09
N GLU A 365 -2.89 72.81 -49.96
CA GLU A 365 -2.65 71.60 -49.16
C GLU A 365 -3.92 71.06 -48.48
N LEU A 366 -4.87 71.94 -48.13
CA LEU A 366 -6.13 71.57 -47.49
C LEU A 366 -7.23 71.19 -48.52
N LEU A 367 -7.12 71.68 -49.75
CA LEU A 367 -8.05 71.40 -50.85
C LEU A 367 -7.67 70.16 -51.66
N THR A 368 -6.41 69.71 -51.58
CA THR A 368 -5.98 68.45 -52.19
C THR A 368 -6.30 67.29 -51.25
N PRO A 369 -7.15 66.32 -51.66
CA PRO A 369 -7.48 65.20 -50.81
C PRO A 369 -6.24 64.30 -50.66
N GLN A 370 -5.52 64.44 -49.56
CA GLN A 370 -4.53 63.44 -49.14
C GLN A 370 -5.28 62.22 -48.59
N GLY A 371 -5.62 61.28 -49.48
CA GLY A 371 -6.24 60.03 -49.11
C GLY A 371 -6.86 59.35 -50.33
N SER A 372 -6.45 58.12 -50.59
CA SER A 372 -6.91 57.28 -51.71
C SER A 372 -8.41 57.41 -51.96
N ASP A 373 -8.79 57.69 -53.20
CA ASP A 373 -10.18 57.98 -53.61
C ASP A 373 -11.18 56.81 -53.50
N ASN A 374 -10.72 55.62 -53.11
CA ASN A 374 -11.56 54.44 -53.01
C ASN A 374 -12.21 54.34 -51.61
N ILE A 375 -13.30 55.07 -51.42
CA ILE A 375 -14.27 54.76 -50.36
C ILE A 375 -14.98 53.47 -50.77
N ILE A 376 -14.76 52.37 -50.04
CA ILE A 376 -15.30 51.05 -50.38
C ILE A 376 -16.57 50.78 -49.59
N HIS A 377 -16.62 51.13 -48.30
CA HIS A 377 -17.68 50.70 -47.39
C HIS A 377 -18.71 51.79 -47.05
N ASP A 378 -18.31 53.06 -47.17
CA ASP A 378 -19.17 54.25 -47.01
C ASP A 378 -20.02 54.27 -45.71
N VAL A 379 -19.44 53.81 -44.60
CA VAL A 379 -20.18 53.68 -43.33
C VAL A 379 -20.32 55.01 -42.57
N SER A 380 -21.37 55.18 -41.76
CA SER A 380 -21.54 56.36 -40.89
C SER A 380 -20.59 56.31 -39.68
N GLN A 381 -20.25 57.47 -39.10
CA GLN A 381 -19.35 57.55 -37.93
C GLN A 381 -19.87 56.80 -36.70
N SER A 382 -21.20 56.75 -36.50
CA SER A 382 -21.82 56.02 -35.40
C SER A 382 -21.68 54.51 -35.57
N LEU A 383 -21.85 54.01 -36.80
CA LEU A 383 -21.61 52.61 -37.14
C LEU A 383 -20.13 52.25 -37.07
N HIS A 384 -19.22 53.13 -37.51
CA HIS A 384 -17.78 52.90 -37.39
C HIS A 384 -17.35 52.69 -35.93
N LYS A 385 -17.77 53.58 -35.03
CA LYS A 385 -17.49 53.44 -33.58
C LYS A 385 -18.06 52.16 -32.99
N LYS A 386 -19.28 51.77 -33.41
CA LYS A 386 -19.93 50.54 -32.94
C LYS A 386 -19.22 49.28 -33.45
N ILE A 387 -18.78 49.27 -34.71
CA ILE A 387 -18.00 48.16 -35.28
C ILE A 387 -16.67 48.05 -34.51
N ALA A 388 -15.93 49.16 -34.37
CA ALA A 388 -14.66 49.20 -33.67
C ALA A 388 -14.77 48.67 -32.23
N SER A 389 -15.76 49.12 -31.45
CA SER A 389 -15.97 48.64 -30.09
C SER A 389 -16.33 47.15 -30.05
N THR A 390 -17.22 46.69 -30.93
CA THR A 390 -17.64 45.28 -31.02
C THR A 390 -16.46 44.36 -31.34
N THR A 391 -15.59 44.77 -32.25
CA THR A 391 -14.37 44.03 -32.62
C THR A 391 -13.29 44.06 -31.54
N LEU A 392 -13.14 45.19 -30.82
CA LEU A 392 -12.19 45.26 -29.71
C LEU A 392 -12.63 44.38 -28.53
N ASP A 393 -13.93 44.37 -28.21
CA ASP A 393 -14.49 43.51 -27.18
C ASP A 393 -14.37 42.03 -27.53
N ALA A 394 -14.58 41.69 -28.81
CA ALA A 394 -14.40 40.33 -29.32
C ALA A 394 -12.97 39.81 -29.11
N ILE A 395 -11.96 40.62 -29.43
CA ILE A 395 -10.55 40.23 -29.38
C ILE A 395 -10.04 40.25 -27.94
N ASN A 396 -10.34 41.30 -27.16
CA ASN A 396 -9.70 41.49 -25.85
C ASN A 396 -10.40 40.76 -24.71
N HIS A 397 -11.72 40.57 -24.77
CA HIS A 397 -12.49 40.01 -23.65
C HIS A 397 -13.12 38.66 -23.99
N GLN A 398 -13.66 38.52 -25.21
CA GLN A 398 -14.43 37.33 -25.58
C GLN A 398 -13.55 36.14 -25.99
N GLN A 399 -12.43 36.41 -26.67
CA GLN A 399 -11.44 35.39 -27.02
C GLN A 399 -10.79 34.69 -25.82
N PRO A 400 -10.21 35.40 -24.82
CA PRO A 400 -9.60 34.73 -23.67
C PRO A 400 -10.64 33.97 -22.84
N LYS A 401 -11.83 34.54 -22.65
CA LYS A 401 -12.91 33.89 -21.90
C LYS A 401 -13.39 32.59 -22.55
N ALA A 402 -13.50 32.57 -23.88
CA ALA A 402 -13.87 31.36 -24.61
C ALA A 402 -12.78 30.27 -24.53
N ASN A 403 -11.51 30.66 -24.56
CA ASN A 403 -10.39 29.72 -24.39
C ASN A 403 -10.33 29.13 -22.98
N GLU A 404 -10.55 29.95 -21.95
CA GLU A 404 -10.61 29.50 -20.55
C GLU A 404 -11.75 28.49 -20.35
N LEU A 405 -12.95 28.81 -20.84
CA LEU A 405 -14.09 27.88 -20.83
C LEU A 405 -13.80 26.58 -21.59
N ALA A 406 -13.07 26.64 -22.71
CA ALA A 406 -12.70 25.45 -23.48
C ALA A 406 -11.68 24.57 -22.73
N GLU A 407 -10.71 25.15 -22.03
CA GLU A 407 -9.79 24.40 -21.17
C GLU A 407 -10.53 23.76 -19.98
N GLU A 408 -11.42 24.49 -19.33
CA GLU A 408 -12.25 23.95 -18.24
C GLU A 408 -13.10 22.77 -18.71
N ILE A 409 -13.76 22.87 -19.87
CA ILE A 409 -14.53 21.76 -20.45
C ILE A 409 -13.64 20.55 -20.73
N ASN A 410 -12.43 20.76 -21.25
CA ASN A 410 -11.49 19.66 -21.54
C ASN A 410 -11.01 18.96 -20.27
N THR A 411 -10.72 19.70 -19.20
CA THR A 411 -10.35 19.10 -17.90
C THR A 411 -11.51 18.34 -17.29
N LEU A 412 -12.73 18.88 -17.38
CA LEU A 412 -13.94 18.23 -16.92
C LEU A 412 -14.25 16.95 -17.69
N MET A 413 -14.03 16.92 -19.01
CA MET A 413 -14.18 15.70 -19.82
C MET A 413 -13.21 14.60 -19.37
N LYS A 414 -11.95 14.91 -19.07
CA LYS A 414 -11.00 13.94 -18.51
C LYS A 414 -11.47 13.37 -17.18
N ASN A 415 -12.10 14.19 -16.34
CA ASN A 415 -12.65 13.76 -15.05
C ASN A 415 -13.91 12.90 -15.21
N ILE A 416 -14.74 13.18 -16.22
CA ILE A 416 -15.91 12.35 -16.58
C ILE A 416 -15.44 10.98 -17.09
N ASP A 417 -14.43 10.94 -17.94
CA ASP A 417 -13.88 9.68 -18.47
C ASP A 417 -13.26 8.82 -17.35
N SER A 418 -12.52 9.43 -16.42
CA SER A 418 -11.93 8.71 -15.28
C SER A 418 -13.00 8.19 -14.32
N ALA A 419 -14.01 9.00 -14.00
CA ALA A 419 -15.17 8.57 -13.20
C ALA A 419 -15.95 7.43 -13.90
N GLY A 420 -16.14 7.51 -15.22
CA GLY A 420 -16.79 6.46 -16.01
C GLY A 420 -16.04 5.12 -15.97
N ILE A 421 -14.70 5.15 -16.09
CA ILE A 421 -13.86 3.95 -15.96
C ILE A 421 -13.98 3.34 -14.55
N ASN A 422 -14.05 4.17 -13.52
CA ASN A 422 -14.20 3.71 -12.13
C ASN A 422 -15.59 3.07 -11.90
N ILE A 423 -16.65 3.67 -12.43
CA ILE A 423 -18.01 3.13 -12.35
C ILE A 423 -18.11 1.78 -13.10
N ALA A 424 -17.48 1.66 -14.28
CA ALA A 424 -17.50 0.43 -15.08
C ALA A 424 -16.73 -0.73 -14.44
N ARG A 425 -15.77 -0.45 -13.55
CA ARG A 425 -15.03 -1.46 -12.78
C ARG A 425 -15.81 -2.02 -11.59
N ALA A 426 -16.88 -1.35 -11.15
CA ALA A 426 -17.69 -1.78 -10.03
C ALA A 426 -18.79 -2.78 -10.48
N PRO A 427 -19.03 -3.90 -9.77
CA PRO A 427 -20.10 -4.86 -10.08
C PRO A 427 -21.51 -4.33 -9.74
N GLU A 428 -22.54 -4.94 -10.33
CA GLU A 428 -23.95 -4.52 -10.20
C GLU A 428 -24.50 -4.66 -8.75
N GLN A 429 -25.25 -3.64 -8.33
CA GLN A 429 -25.64 -3.36 -6.94
C GLN A 429 -26.67 -4.36 -6.36
N ASP A 430 -27.43 -5.04 -7.22
CA ASP A 430 -28.43 -6.03 -6.80
C ASP A 430 -27.80 -7.28 -6.16
N LEU A 431 -26.62 -7.68 -6.62
CA LEU A 431 -25.90 -8.83 -6.07
C LEU A 431 -25.27 -8.55 -4.71
N LEU A 432 -24.86 -7.30 -4.47
CA LEU A 432 -24.23 -6.85 -3.22
C LEU A 432 -25.25 -6.65 -2.08
N SER A 433 -26.45 -6.14 -2.39
CA SER A 433 -27.50 -5.88 -1.38
C SER A 433 -28.06 -7.17 -0.76
N GLN A 434 -28.25 -8.24 -1.54
CA GLN A 434 -28.66 -9.55 -1.01
C GLN A 434 -27.61 -10.14 -0.06
N ARG A 435 -26.31 -9.98 -0.36
CA ARG A 435 -25.21 -10.54 0.44
C ARG A 435 -24.90 -9.73 1.69
N LEU A 436 -25.10 -8.41 1.67
CA LEU A 436 -25.07 -7.58 2.88
C LEU A 436 -26.15 -7.99 3.87
N LYS A 437 -27.33 -8.38 3.37
CA LYS A 437 -28.40 -8.94 4.19
C LYS A 437 -27.97 -10.25 4.86
N GLU A 438 -27.38 -11.17 4.09
CA GLU A 438 -26.83 -12.42 4.64
C GLU A 438 -25.73 -12.19 5.68
N LEU A 439 -24.94 -11.12 5.55
CA LEU A 439 -23.90 -10.78 6.53
C LEU A 439 -24.49 -10.20 7.82
N ASN A 440 -25.49 -9.31 7.72
CA ASN A 440 -26.20 -8.81 8.89
C ASN A 440 -26.93 -9.94 9.64
N ASP A 441 -27.59 -10.85 8.91
CA ASP A 441 -28.24 -12.02 9.51
C ASP A 441 -27.22 -12.94 10.22
N ALA A 442 -25.98 -13.02 9.74
CA ALA A 442 -24.89 -13.77 10.37
C ALA A 442 -24.24 -13.04 11.56
N GLN A 443 -24.46 -11.74 11.73
CA GLN A 443 -23.99 -10.95 12.87
C GLN A 443 -25.01 -10.87 14.01
N GLU A 444 -26.29 -11.13 13.75
CA GLU A 444 -27.35 -11.17 14.78
C GLU A 444 -27.41 -12.50 15.57
N VAL A 445 -26.67 -13.53 15.15
CA VAL A 445 -26.53 -14.83 15.84
C VAL A 445 -25.27 -14.86 16.69
#